data_AF-A0A2V2BAT8-F1
#
_entry.id   AF-A0A2V2BAT8-F1
#
_cell.length_a   1.000
_cell.length_b   1.000
_cell.length_c   1.000
_cell.angle_alpha   90.00
_cell.angle_beta   90.00
_cell.angle_gamma   90.00
#
_symmetry.space_group_name_H-M   'P 1'
#
loop_
_entity.id
_entity.type
_entity.pdbx_description
1 polymer ?
#
loop_
_entity_poly.entity_id
_entity_poly.type
_entity_poly.pdbx_seq_one_letter_code
_entity_poly.pdbx_strand_id
1 'polypeptide(L)'
;MSLKHLTTALAATGAAFIVYIGLSYLIAPQATAADFGLPTWPQHDGAGFLAVKGVRDIATGLVVFALLFTGQRRALGWAMAAITFVPAGDMVIVLGNGGPAGHAYGVHGATAFAVALTAGLLLRERPAPAVRTAAEPARA
;
A
#
# COMPACT_ATOMS: atom_id res chain seq x y z
N MET A 1 8.27 21.10 -5.89
CA MET A 1 8.13 19.74 -6.48
C MET A 1 6.75 19.61 -7.12
N SER A 2 6.64 19.05 -8.33
CA SER A 2 5.33 18.81 -8.99
C SER A 2 4.50 17.79 -8.20
N LEU A 3 3.16 17.91 -8.21
CA LEU A 3 2.26 16.92 -7.62
C LEU A 3 2.55 15.50 -8.14
N LYS A 4 2.84 15.36 -9.43
CA LYS A 4 3.16 14.07 -10.05
C LYS A 4 4.45 13.46 -9.49
N HIS A 5 5.46 14.28 -9.23
CA HIS A 5 6.70 13.82 -8.60
C HIS A 5 6.47 13.43 -7.14
N LEU A 6 5.67 14.22 -6.41
CA LEU A 6 5.28 13.92 -5.03
C LEU A 6 4.57 12.57 -4.91
N THR A 7 3.50 12.36 -5.66
CA THR A 7 2.71 11.12 -5.60
C THR A 7 3.50 9.90 -6.10
N THR A 8 4.41 10.09 -7.06
CA THR A 8 5.33 9.04 -7.51
C THR A 8 6.28 8.65 -6.38
N ALA A 9 6.89 9.62 -5.70
CA ALA A 9 7.75 9.35 -4.56
C ALA A 9 6.98 8.68 -3.42
N LEU A 10 5.80 9.19 -3.05
CA LEU A 10 4.96 8.61 -2.01
C LEU A 10 4.56 7.15 -2.32
N ALA A 11 4.08 6.88 -3.54
CA ALA A 11 3.69 5.53 -3.94
C ALA A 11 4.89 4.58 -3.99
N ALA A 12 6.03 5.02 -4.54
CA ALA A 12 7.24 4.20 -4.61
C ALA A 12 7.81 3.89 -3.22
N THR A 13 7.87 4.88 -2.34
CA THR A 13 8.33 4.68 -0.95
C THR A 13 7.39 3.77 -0.19
N GLY A 14 6.07 3.95 -0.31
CA GLY A 14 5.08 3.06 0.32
C GLY A 14 5.20 1.61 -0.19
N ALA A 15 5.37 1.42 -1.50
CA ALA A 15 5.56 0.10 -2.10
C ALA A 15 6.87 -0.56 -1.66
N ALA A 16 7.97 0.19 -1.63
CA ALA A 16 9.25 -0.30 -1.15
C ALA A 16 9.16 -0.70 0.33
N PHE A 17 8.48 0.12 1.15
CA PHE A 17 8.29 -0.15 2.56
C PHE A 17 7.49 -1.44 2.81
N ILE A 18 6.36 -1.64 2.12
CA ILE A 18 5.56 -2.87 2.33
C ILE A 18 6.28 -4.13 1.80
N VAL A 19 7.07 -4.01 0.72
CA VAL A 19 7.95 -5.10 0.27
C VAL A 19 9.01 -5.42 1.33
N TYR A 20 9.62 -4.40 1.94
CA TYR A 20 10.56 -4.59 3.04
C TYR A 20 9.92 -5.30 4.24
N ILE A 21 8.71 -4.90 4.66
CA ILE A 21 7.97 -5.58 5.72
C ILE A 21 7.71 -7.04 5.34
N GLY A 22 7.26 -7.29 4.11
CA GLY A 22 6.99 -8.65 3.65
C GLY A 22 8.24 -9.53 3.60
N LEU A 23 9.38 -9.00 3.16
CA LEU A 23 10.68 -9.69 3.23
C LEU A 23 11.11 -9.94 4.69
N SER A 24 10.86 -9.00 5.60
CA SER A 24 11.17 -9.17 7.02
C SER A 24 10.38 -10.34 7.63
N TYR A 25 9.12 -10.54 7.24
CA TYR A 25 8.34 -11.72 7.60
C TYR A 25 8.88 -13.04 7.03
N LEU A 26 9.61 -13.01 5.92
CA LEU A 26 10.26 -14.21 5.35
C LEU A 26 11.62 -14.51 5.98
N ILE A 27 12.37 -13.47 6.37
CA ILE A 27 13.75 -13.59 6.89
C ILE A 27 13.76 -13.76 8.42
N ALA A 28 12.95 -12.97 9.12
CA ALA A 28 12.89 -12.92 10.57
C ALA A 28 11.43 -12.84 11.05
N PRO A 29 10.60 -13.88 10.78
CA PRO A 29 9.15 -13.86 11.03
C PRO A 29 8.79 -13.54 12.46
N GLN A 30 9.46 -14.17 13.44
CA GLN A 30 9.11 -14.02 14.85
C GLN A 30 9.46 -12.63 15.40
N ALA A 31 10.60 -12.07 15.00
CA ALA A 31 10.96 -10.71 15.36
C ALA A 31 9.99 -9.70 14.73
N THR A 32 9.66 -9.89 13.45
CA THR A 32 8.76 -8.97 12.74
C THR A 32 7.32 -9.04 13.26
N ALA A 33 6.85 -10.24 13.63
CA ALA A 33 5.51 -10.42 14.19
C ALA A 33 5.37 -9.81 15.59
N ALA A 34 6.44 -9.82 16.40
CA ALA A 34 6.45 -9.18 17.71
C ALA A 34 6.17 -7.67 17.65
N ASP A 35 6.62 -7.03 16.57
CA ASP A 35 6.44 -5.60 16.34
C ASP A 35 5.10 -5.25 15.67
N PHE A 36 4.21 -6.21 15.40
CA PHE A 36 2.92 -5.92 14.76
C PHE A 36 1.90 -5.25 15.70
N GLY A 37 2.08 -5.41 17.02
CA GLY A 37 1.20 -4.86 18.06
C GLY A 37 0.09 -5.81 18.53
N LEU A 38 0.04 -7.04 18.04
CA LEU A 38 -0.84 -8.09 18.59
C LEU A 38 -0.25 -8.68 19.88
N PRO A 39 -1.07 -9.08 20.87
CA PRO A 39 -0.57 -9.66 22.12
C PRO A 39 -0.01 -11.07 21.94
N THR A 40 -0.42 -11.78 20.88
CA THR A 40 0.09 -13.12 20.52
C THR A 40 0.16 -13.26 19.01
N TRP A 41 1.08 -14.09 18.52
CA TRP A 41 1.25 -14.43 17.11
C TRP A 41 1.72 -15.87 16.95
N PRO A 42 1.54 -16.49 15.77
CA PRO A 42 1.95 -17.87 15.52
C PRO A 42 3.43 -18.15 15.84
N GLN A 43 3.67 -19.09 16.76
CA GLN A 43 4.99 -19.59 17.13
C GLN A 43 5.33 -20.87 16.37
N HIS A 44 6.60 -21.28 16.35
CA HIS A 44 7.17 -22.54 15.82
C HIS A 44 6.33 -23.24 14.72
N ASP A 45 5.33 -24.04 15.09
CA ASP A 45 4.50 -24.82 14.17
C ASP A 45 3.58 -23.98 13.26
N GLY A 46 3.29 -22.74 13.64
CA GLY A 46 2.45 -21.78 12.91
C GLY A 46 3.21 -20.73 12.08
N ALA A 47 4.55 -20.77 12.06
CA ALA A 47 5.38 -19.76 11.41
C ALA A 47 5.13 -19.67 9.88
N GLY A 48 4.67 -20.74 9.24
CA GLY A 48 4.26 -20.71 7.83
C GLY A 48 3.17 -19.69 7.54
N PHE A 49 2.28 -19.40 8.50
CA PHE A 49 1.25 -18.37 8.34
C PHE A 49 1.84 -16.96 8.28
N LEU A 50 2.94 -16.72 9.02
CA LEU A 50 3.68 -15.46 8.97
C LEU A 50 4.33 -15.26 7.58
N ALA A 51 4.81 -16.34 6.96
CA ALA A 51 5.31 -16.29 5.58
C ALA A 51 4.19 -15.99 4.57
N VAL A 52 2.98 -16.54 4.75
CA VAL A 52 1.81 -16.19 3.91
C VAL A 52 1.51 -14.70 3.99
N LYS A 53 1.55 -14.11 5.20
CA LYS A 53 1.44 -12.65 5.36
C LYS A 53 2.57 -11.93 4.60
N GLY A 54 3.82 -12.35 4.79
CA GLY A 54 4.96 -11.73 4.12
C GLY A 54 4.84 -11.71 2.60
N VAL A 55 4.41 -12.82 1.99
CA VAL A 55 4.18 -12.91 0.54
C VAL A 55 3.06 -11.96 0.08
N ARG A 56 1.99 -11.80 0.87
CA ARG A 56 0.89 -10.87 0.54
C ARG A 56 1.34 -9.41 0.60
N ASP A 57 2.18 -9.07 1.58
CA ASP A 57 2.75 -7.73 1.69
C ASP A 57 3.66 -7.42 0.48
N ILE A 58 4.52 -8.37 0.09
CA ILE A 58 5.34 -8.26 -1.12
C ILE A 58 4.46 -8.09 -2.37
N ALA A 59 3.47 -8.96 -2.55
CA ALA A 59 2.57 -8.91 -3.71
C ALA A 59 1.83 -7.56 -3.81
N THR A 60 1.41 -7.00 -2.68
CA THR A 60 0.76 -5.68 -2.62
C THR A 60 1.69 -4.58 -3.12
N GLY A 61 2.96 -4.57 -2.69
CA GLY A 61 3.95 -3.63 -3.19
C GLY A 61 4.29 -3.83 -4.67
N LEU A 62 4.35 -5.08 -5.15
CA LEU A 62 4.57 -5.40 -6.56
C LEU A 62 3.43 -4.88 -7.46
N VAL A 63 2.17 -4.97 -7.02
CA VAL A 63 1.03 -4.37 -7.72
C VAL A 63 1.21 -2.86 -7.87
N VAL A 64 1.62 -2.17 -6.80
CA VAL A 64 1.89 -0.72 -6.84
C VAL A 64 3.02 -0.40 -7.82
N PHE A 65 4.13 -1.11 -7.76
CA PHE A 65 5.26 -0.92 -8.68
C PHE A 65 4.87 -1.19 -10.13
N ALA A 66 4.12 -2.26 -10.41
CA ALA A 66 3.66 -2.57 -11.75
C ALA A 66 2.82 -1.43 -12.35
N LEU A 67 1.86 -0.89 -11.58
CA LEU A 67 1.04 0.24 -12.02
C LEU A 67 1.85 1.53 -12.17
N LEU A 68 2.85 1.74 -11.31
CA LEU A 68 3.74 2.90 -11.40
C LEU A 68 4.63 2.84 -12.66
N PHE A 69 5.26 1.70 -12.93
CA PHE A 69 6.14 1.49 -14.09
C PHE A 69 5.38 1.49 -15.42
N THR A 70 4.15 1.01 -15.43
CA THR A 70 3.28 1.07 -16.63
C THR A 70 2.58 2.41 -16.81
N GLY A 71 2.77 3.37 -15.88
CA GLY A 71 2.18 4.70 -15.96
C GLY A 71 0.66 4.74 -15.75
N GLN A 72 0.07 3.69 -15.18
CA GLN A 72 -1.38 3.54 -14.99
C GLN A 72 -1.86 4.30 -13.74
N ARG A 73 -1.75 5.64 -13.75
CA ARG A 73 -1.85 6.48 -12.54
C ARG A 73 -3.24 6.48 -11.88
N ARG A 74 -4.32 6.48 -12.67
CA ARG A 74 -5.69 6.40 -12.11
C ARG A 74 -5.96 5.05 -11.49
N ALA A 75 -5.53 3.97 -12.14
CA ALA A 75 -5.63 2.62 -11.60
C ALA A 75 -4.78 2.48 -10.32
N LEU A 76 -3.58 3.07 -10.30
CA LEU A 76 -2.74 3.15 -9.10
C LEU A 76 -3.46 3.87 -7.95
N GLY A 77 -4.13 5.00 -8.23
CA GLY A 77 -4.93 5.70 -7.22
C GLY A 77 -6.02 4.82 -6.60
N TRP A 78 -6.75 4.07 -7.43
CA TRP A 78 -7.77 3.13 -6.94
C TRP A 78 -7.17 1.91 -6.22
N ALA A 79 -6.05 1.38 -6.70
CA ALA A 79 -5.33 0.30 -6.03
C ALA A 79 -4.87 0.75 -4.64
N MET A 80 -4.28 1.94 -4.50
CA MET A 80 -3.88 2.51 -3.21
C MET A 80 -5.09 2.74 -2.29
N ALA A 81 -6.23 3.19 -2.83
CA ALA A 81 -7.47 3.33 -2.05
C ALA A 81 -7.94 1.97 -1.49
N ALA A 82 -7.89 0.91 -2.30
CA ALA A 82 -8.20 -0.45 -1.83
C ALA A 82 -7.17 -0.95 -0.81
N ILE A 83 -5.87 -0.71 -1.04
CA ILE A 83 -4.78 -1.11 -0.14
C ILE A 83 -4.89 -0.42 1.22
N THR A 84 -5.46 0.77 1.31
CA THR A 84 -5.76 1.45 2.59
C THR A 84 -6.53 0.55 3.57
N PHE A 85 -7.36 -0.38 3.05
CA PHE A 85 -8.09 -1.33 3.86
C PHE A 85 -7.17 -2.24 4.70
N VAL A 86 -5.97 -2.55 4.22
CA VAL A 86 -5.00 -3.40 4.93
C VAL A 86 -4.58 -2.78 6.26
N PRO A 87 -3.88 -1.62 6.31
CA PRO A 87 -3.49 -1.02 7.58
C PRO A 87 -4.68 -0.53 8.41
N ALA A 88 -5.81 -0.16 7.78
CA ALA A 88 -7.02 0.16 8.53
C ALA A 88 -7.60 -1.08 9.24
N GLY A 89 -7.60 -2.22 8.56
CA GLY A 89 -7.98 -3.52 9.12
C GLY A 89 -7.01 -3.96 10.22
N ASP A 90 -5.71 -3.83 9.98
CA ASP A 90 -4.67 -4.16 10.97
C ASP A 90 -4.83 -3.32 12.26
N MET A 91 -5.12 -2.02 12.13
CA MET A 91 -5.43 -1.15 13.26
C MET A 91 -6.62 -1.68 14.07
N VAL A 92 -7.74 -2.00 13.38
CA VAL A 92 -8.95 -2.52 14.03
C VAL A 92 -8.69 -3.87 14.69
N ILE A 93 -7.93 -4.74 14.04
CA ILE A 93 -7.55 -6.06 14.57
C ILE A 93 -6.71 -5.90 15.84
N VAL A 94 -5.70 -5.02 15.84
CA VAL A 94 -4.87 -4.76 17.02
C VAL A 94 -5.72 -4.25 18.18
N LEU A 95 -6.57 -3.24 17.94
CA LEU A 95 -7.45 -2.69 18.99
C LEU A 95 -8.44 -3.76 19.51
N GLY A 96 -9.06 -4.50 18.60
CA GLY A 96 -10.07 -5.52 18.93
C GLY A 96 -9.51 -6.71 19.70
N ASN A 97 -8.20 -6.96 19.61
CA ASN A 97 -7.51 -8.02 20.34
C ASN A 97 -6.76 -7.50 21.57
N GLY A 98 -7.01 -6.28 22.03
CA GLY A 98 -6.41 -5.73 23.25
C GLY A 98 -4.95 -5.29 23.09
N GLY A 99 -4.49 -5.08 21.87
CA GLY A 99 -3.17 -4.51 21.61
C GLY A 99 -3.07 -3.03 21.99
N PRO A 100 -1.85 -2.47 22.13
CA PRO A 100 -1.67 -1.09 22.59
C PRO A 100 -2.25 -0.07 21.61
N ALA A 101 -3.16 0.80 22.09
CA ALA A 101 -3.78 1.84 21.25
C ALA A 101 -2.74 2.77 20.60
N GLY A 102 -1.66 3.10 21.31
CA GLY A 102 -0.56 3.90 20.76
C GLY A 102 0.09 3.25 19.54
N HIS A 103 0.28 1.92 19.55
CA HIS A 103 0.81 1.18 18.42
C HIS A 103 -0.21 1.10 17.29
N ALA A 104 -1.48 0.81 17.60
CA ALA A 104 -2.55 0.72 16.62
C ALA A 104 -2.71 2.03 15.83
N TYR A 105 -2.84 3.18 16.51
CA TYR A 105 -2.99 4.46 15.84
C TYR A 105 -1.69 4.99 15.25
N GLY A 106 -0.56 4.81 15.95
CA GLY A 106 0.73 5.36 15.56
C GLY A 106 1.38 4.65 14.37
N VAL A 107 1.22 3.33 14.27
CA VAL A 107 1.78 2.53 13.17
C VAL A 107 0.72 2.29 12.11
N HIS A 108 -0.35 1.57 12.45
CA HIS A 108 -1.35 1.15 11.47
C HIS A 108 -2.24 2.30 11.02
N GLY A 109 -2.77 3.10 11.96
CA GLY A 109 -3.60 4.28 11.65
C GLY A 109 -2.86 5.34 10.81
N ALA A 110 -1.62 5.67 11.19
CA ALA A 110 -0.78 6.60 10.43
C ALA A 110 -0.47 6.07 9.03
N THR A 111 -0.17 4.77 8.89
CA THR A 111 0.05 4.13 7.59
C THR A 111 -1.22 4.19 6.74
N ALA A 112 -2.39 3.85 7.30
CA ALA A 112 -3.67 3.93 6.60
C ALA A 112 -3.94 5.35 6.10
N PHE A 113 -3.70 6.37 6.93
CA PHE A 113 -3.84 7.77 6.54
C PHE A 113 -2.89 8.14 5.40
N ALA A 114 -1.61 7.75 5.47
CA ALA A 114 -0.62 8.05 4.44
C ALA A 114 -0.96 7.41 3.09
N VAL A 115 -1.42 6.15 3.10
CA VAL A 115 -1.85 5.42 1.90
C VAL A 115 -3.11 6.06 1.31
N ALA A 116 -4.11 6.39 2.14
CA ALA A 116 -5.35 7.04 1.72
C ALA A 116 -5.09 8.43 1.12
N LEU A 117 -4.21 9.21 1.76
CA LEU A 117 -3.79 10.52 1.26
C LEU A 117 -3.11 10.38 -0.11
N THR A 118 -2.19 9.43 -0.26
CA THR A 118 -1.52 9.15 -1.53
C THR A 118 -2.52 8.77 -2.62
N ALA A 119 -3.51 7.92 -2.31
CA ALA A 119 -4.59 7.56 -3.22
C ALA A 119 -5.40 8.79 -3.65
N GLY A 120 -5.83 9.63 -2.70
CA GLY A 120 -6.58 10.85 -2.97
C GLY A 120 -5.81 11.85 -3.84
N LEU A 121 -4.50 11.99 -3.61
CA LEU A 121 -3.63 12.83 -4.43
C LEU A 121 -3.48 12.28 -5.86
N LEU A 122 -3.27 10.97 -6.02
CA LEU A 122 -3.19 10.31 -7.33
C LEU A 122 -4.47 10.47 -8.13
N LEU A 123 -5.64 10.31 -7.49
CA LEU A 123 -6.95 10.45 -8.14
C LEU A 123 -7.30 11.89 -8.54
N ARG A 124 -6.64 12.88 -7.92
CA ARG A 124 -6.75 14.31 -8.26
C ARG A 124 -5.84 14.75 -9.40
N GLU A 125 -4.93 13.90 -9.84
CA GLU A 125 -4.12 14.21 -11.00
C GLU A 125 -5.01 14.32 -12.23
N ARG A 126 -4.99 15.50 -12.88
CA ARG A 126 -5.75 15.71 -14.10
C ARG A 126 -5.29 14.70 -15.15
N PRO A 127 -6.21 14.02 -15.86
CA PRO A 127 -5.85 13.26 -17.04
C PRO A 127 -5.06 14.17 -17.98
N ALA A 128 -4.00 13.64 -18.61
CA ALA A 128 -3.40 14.33 -19.73
C ALA A 128 -4.53 14.63 -20.75
N PRO A 129 -4.57 15.83 -21.35
CA PRO A 129 -5.53 16.09 -22.43
C PRO A 129 -5.43 14.93 -23.41
N ALA A 130 -6.56 14.29 -23.72
CA ALA A 130 -6.59 13.34 -24.82
C ALA A 130 -5.97 14.06 -26.01
N VAL A 131 -4.94 13.46 -26.63
CA VAL A 131 -4.45 13.96 -27.91
C VAL A 131 -5.67 13.96 -28.81
N ARG A 132 -6.20 15.15 -29.10
CA ARG A 132 -7.22 15.30 -30.14
C ARG A 132 -6.57 14.74 -31.38
N THR A 133 -6.95 13.54 -31.79
CA THR A 133 -6.65 13.05 -33.13
C THR A 133 -7.29 14.04 -34.08
N ALA A 134 -6.47 14.94 -34.61
CA ALA A 134 -6.89 15.90 -35.60
C ALA A 134 -7.27 15.14 -36.88
N ALA A 135 -8.38 15.59 -37.47
CA ALA A 135 -8.86 15.31 -38.82
C ALA A 135 -9.51 13.94 -39.07
N GLU A 136 -10.83 13.88 -38.86
CA GLU A 136 -11.68 13.34 -39.91
C GLU A 136 -11.98 14.50 -40.88
N PRO A 137 -11.44 14.50 -42.12
CA PRO A 137 -11.78 15.53 -43.09
C PRO A 137 -13.24 15.39 -43.49
N ALA A 138 -13.96 16.50 -43.44
CA ALA A 138 -15.32 16.63 -43.96
C ALA A 138 -15.36 16.11 -45.40
N ARG A 139 -16.11 15.03 -45.63
CA ARG A 139 -16.48 14.62 -46.99
C ARG A 139 -17.56 15.59 -47.48
N ALA A 140 -17.24 16.25 -48.60
CA ALA A 140 -18.15 17.09 -49.39
C ALA A 140 -19.25 16.26 -50.05
#